data_AF-A0A0D8X6B5-F1
#
_entry.id   AF-A0A0D8X6B5-F1
#
_cell.length_a   1.000
_cell.length_b   1.000
_cell.length_c   1.000
_cell.angle_alpha   90.00
_cell.angle_beta   90.00
_cell.angle_gamma   90.00
#
_symmetry.space_group_name_H-M   'P 1'
#
loop_
_entity.id
_entity.type
_entity.pdbx_description
1 polymer ?
#
loop_
_entity_poly.entity_id
_entity_poly.type
_entity_poly.pdbx_seq_one_letter_code
_entity_poly.pdbx_strand_id
1 'polypeptide(L)'
;MGLRKTLLMIALIVQSKAVYKNKNKGALQQLTENQRGVKSSSAILVIALASLKHQWESEIKSKCEFRPMKVAVHNNFNKDIIYKMLSLNDILITCW
;
A
#
# COMPACT_ATOMS: atom_id res chain seq x y z
N MET A 1 -22.45 9.47 -5.51
CA MET A 1 -21.15 9.82 -6.14
C MET A 1 -20.97 11.33 -5.98
N GLY A 2 -19.77 11.86 -5.64
CA GLY A 2 -19.56 13.31 -5.48
C GLY A 2 -18.85 13.76 -4.19
N LEU A 3 -18.70 12.88 -3.19
CA LEU A 3 -18.10 13.23 -1.90
C LEU A 3 -16.56 13.03 -1.83
N ARG A 4 -15.89 12.83 -2.97
CA ARG A 4 -14.43 12.60 -3.06
C ARG A 4 -13.90 11.56 -2.06
N LYS A 5 -14.63 10.45 -1.88
CA LYS A 5 -14.30 9.39 -0.91
C LYS A 5 -12.93 8.76 -1.19
N THR A 6 -12.57 8.62 -2.46
CA THR A 6 -11.26 8.12 -2.89
C THR A 6 -10.14 9.04 -2.40
N LEU A 7 -10.27 10.35 -2.62
CA LEU A 7 -9.31 11.34 -2.11
C LEU A 7 -9.19 11.29 -0.58
N LEU A 8 -10.30 11.15 0.15
CA LEU A 8 -10.28 11.00 1.60
C LEU A 8 -9.51 9.75 2.03
N MET A 9 -9.71 8.62 1.35
CA MET A 9 -8.96 7.39 1.63
C MET A 9 -7.48 7.55 1.30
N ILE A 10 -7.12 8.24 0.22
CA ILE A 10 -5.72 8.54 -0.11
C ILE A 10 -5.09 9.40 0.99
N ALA A 11 -5.78 10.44 1.47
CA ALA A 11 -5.31 11.27 2.57
C ALA A 11 -5.09 10.46 3.85
N LEU A 12 -6.02 9.55 4.17
CA LEU A 12 -5.89 8.65 5.32
C LEU A 12 -4.67 7.74 5.18
N ILE A 13 -4.47 7.12 4.01
CA ILE A 13 -3.31 6.27 3.70
C ILE A 13 -2.00 7.03 3.91
N VAL A 14 -1.91 8.25 3.38
CA VAL A 14 -0.73 9.13 3.54
C VAL A 14 -0.44 9.40 5.01
N GLN A 15 -1.48 9.77 5.77
CA GLN A 15 -1.36 10.08 7.19
C GLN A 15 -0.94 8.85 8.00
N SER A 16 -1.60 7.70 7.81
CA SER A 16 -1.25 6.44 8.47
C SER A 16 0.21 6.07 8.20
N LYS A 17 0.69 6.29 6.98
CA LYS A 17 2.09 6.03 6.64
C LYS A 17 3.07 6.98 7.32
N ALA A 18 2.74 8.26 7.38
CA ALA A 18 3.55 9.25 8.09
C ALA A 18 3.65 8.91 9.58
N VAL A 19 2.53 8.52 10.20
CA VAL A 19 2.48 8.08 11.60
C VAL A 19 3.30 6.81 11.82
N TYR A 20 3.14 5.80 10.96
CA TYR A 20 3.92 4.56 11.04
C TYR A 20 5.43 4.82 10.92
N LYS A 21 5.84 5.64 9.94
CA LYS A 21 7.25 6.02 9.77
C LYS A 21 7.78 6.77 10.99
N ASN A 22 7.00 7.68 11.56
CA ASN A 22 7.42 8.43 12.76
C ASN A 22 7.56 7.55 13.99
N LYS A 23 6.64 6.60 14.22
CA LYS A 23 6.74 5.63 15.33
C LYS A 23 7.94 4.69 15.19
N ASN A 24 8.31 4.36 13.96
CA ASN A 24 9.40 3.41 13.68
C ASN A 24 10.73 4.08 13.31
N LYS A 25 10.85 5.42 13.43
CA LYS A 25 12.12 6.14 13.34
C LYS A 25 12.97 5.80 14.57
N GLY A 26 13.67 4.67 14.53
CA GLY A 26 14.58 4.21 15.59
C GLY A 26 14.40 2.75 15.99
N ALA A 27 13.28 2.13 15.64
CA ALA A 27 13.08 0.70 15.81
C ALA A 27 13.69 -0.03 14.60
N LEU A 28 14.96 -0.44 14.72
CA LEU A 28 15.45 -1.57 13.92
C LEU A 28 14.50 -2.73 14.28
N GLN A 29 13.63 -3.14 13.34
CA GLN A 29 12.74 -4.27 13.55
C GLN A 29 13.62 -5.51 13.71
N GLN A 30 14.08 -5.77 14.93
CA GLN A 30 14.74 -7.00 15.31
C GLN A 30 13.68 -8.09 15.22
N LEU A 31 13.64 -8.74 14.06
CA LEU A 31 12.93 -10.00 13.85
C LEU A 31 13.42 -10.96 14.95
N THR A 32 12.56 -11.23 15.93
CA THR A 32 12.80 -12.25 16.94
C THR A 32 12.94 -13.60 16.25
N GLU A 33 13.81 -14.49 16.74
CA GLU A 33 14.17 -15.76 16.08
C GLU A 33 12.97 -16.66 15.70
N ASN A 34 11.79 -16.41 16.27
CA ASN A 34 10.53 -17.08 15.98
C ASN A 34 9.81 -16.60 14.70
N GLN A 35 10.35 -15.63 13.96
CA GLN A 35 9.74 -15.06 12.75
C GLN A 35 10.41 -15.52 11.44
N ARG A 36 11.14 -16.65 11.45
CA ARG A 36 11.72 -17.22 10.22
C ARG A 36 10.60 -17.50 9.20
N GLY A 37 10.52 -16.67 8.16
CA GLY A 37 9.51 -16.75 7.10
C GLY A 37 8.50 -15.60 7.06
N VAL A 38 8.42 -14.75 8.09
CA VAL A 38 7.54 -13.57 8.09
C VAL A 38 8.32 -12.35 7.60
N LYS A 39 7.97 -11.84 6.42
CA LYS A 39 8.54 -10.60 5.90
C LYS A 39 7.68 -9.43 6.36
N SER A 40 8.22 -8.57 7.23
CA SER A 40 7.53 -7.36 7.61
C SER A 40 7.34 -6.47 6.39
N SER A 41 6.13 -5.94 6.23
CA SER A 41 5.82 -4.96 5.20
C SER A 41 5.06 -3.80 5.82
N SER A 42 5.43 -2.58 5.42
CA SER A 42 4.68 -1.37 5.70
C SER A 42 3.73 -0.98 4.56
N ALA A 43 3.45 -1.90 3.64
CA ALA A 43 2.55 -1.67 2.53
C ALA A 43 1.10 -1.68 2.97
N ILE A 44 0.30 -0.85 2.31
CA ILE A 44 -1.15 -0.85 2.49
C ILE A 44 -1.79 -1.60 1.32
N LEU A 45 -2.65 -2.56 1.64
CA LEU A 45 -3.43 -3.31 0.66
C LEU A 45 -4.77 -2.60 0.42
N VAL A 46 -5.02 -2.23 -0.83
CA VAL A 46 -6.30 -1.69 -1.29
C VAL A 46 -7.00 -2.76 -2.10
N ILE A 47 -8.20 -3.13 -1.65
CA ILE A 47 -9.06 -4.07 -2.37
C ILE A 47 -10.16 -3.26 -3.05
N ALA A 48 -10.22 -3.33 -4.38
CA ALA A 48 -11.17 -2.59 -5.18
C ALA A 48 -11.82 -3.49 -6.25
N LEU A 49 -12.96 -3.05 -6.77
CA LEU A 49 -13.55 -3.64 -7.97
C LEU A 49 -12.52 -3.61 -9.12
N ALA A 50 -12.51 -4.66 -9.95
CA ALA A 50 -11.54 -4.78 -11.03
C ALA A 50 -11.51 -3.56 -11.97
N SER A 51 -12.68 -2.97 -12.23
CA SER A 51 -12.86 -1.76 -13.05
C SER A 51 -12.23 -0.50 -12.44
N LEU A 52 -12.00 -0.46 -11.13
CA LEU A 52 -11.51 0.73 -10.43
C LEU A 52 -10.01 0.70 -10.14
N LYS A 53 -9.31 -0.43 -10.38
CA LYS A 53 -7.88 -0.57 -10.02
C LYS A 53 -6.99 0.51 -10.63
N HIS A 54 -7.13 0.75 -11.93
CA HIS A 54 -6.36 1.76 -12.65
C HIS A 54 -6.77 3.18 -12.28
N GLN A 55 -8.06 3.40 -11.97
CA GLN A 55 -8.53 4.69 -11.47
C GLN A 55 -7.87 5.03 -10.13
N TRP A 56 -7.81 4.07 -9.21
CA TRP A 56 -7.11 4.23 -7.92
C TRP A 56 -5.62 4.52 -8.13
N GLU A 57 -4.95 3.77 -9.00
CA GLU A 57 -3.54 3.99 -9.31
C GLU A 57 -3.30 5.41 -9.85
N SER A 58 -4.11 5.85 -10.81
CA SER A 58 -4.00 7.18 -11.42
C SER A 58 -4.30 8.29 -10.41
N GLU A 59 -5.32 8.13 -9.56
CA GLU A 59 -5.69 9.14 -8.57
C GLU A 59 -4.62 9.26 -7.48
N ILE A 60 -4.04 8.14 -7.02
CA ILE A 60 -2.91 8.18 -6.07
C ILE A 60 -1.70 8.89 -6.70
N LYS A 61 -1.32 8.53 -7.94
CA LYS A 61 -0.16 9.14 -8.60
C LYS A 61 -0.35 10.65 -8.79
N SER A 62 -1.54 11.09 -9.21
CA SER A 62 -1.85 12.51 -9.41
C SER A 62 -1.98 13.29 -8.10
N LYS A 63 -2.57 12.70 -7.05
CA LYS A 63 -2.78 13.41 -5.77
C LYS A 63 -1.57 13.39 -4.86
N CYS A 64 -0.60 12.50 -5.11
CA CYS A 64 0.64 12.39 -4.35
C CYS A 64 1.89 12.79 -5.15
N GLU A 65 1.77 13.67 -6.15
CA GLU A 65 2.90 14.10 -7.00
C GLU A 65 4.09 14.64 -6.21
N PHE A 66 3.84 15.46 -5.18
CA PHE A 66 4.89 16.02 -4.33
C PHE A 66 5.66 14.97 -3.51
N ARG A 67 5.04 13.81 -3.25
CA ARG A 67 5.65 12.71 -2.50
C ARG A 67 5.18 11.37 -3.08
N PRO A 68 5.79 10.94 -4.19
CA PRO A 68 5.33 9.78 -4.91
C PRO A 68 5.44 8.52 -4.06
N MET A 69 4.38 7.73 -4.03
CA MET A 69 4.35 6.42 -3.39
C MET A 69 4.54 5.33 -4.45
N LYS A 70 5.23 4.26 -4.09
CA LYS A 70 5.34 3.07 -4.94
C LYS A 70 4.01 2.32 -4.95
N VAL A 71 3.22 2.50 -5.99
CA VAL A 71 1.94 1.81 -6.18
C VAL A 71 2.11 0.66 -7.16
N ALA A 72 1.63 -0.53 -6.80
CA ALA A 72 1.53 -1.67 -7.70
C ALA A 72 0.08 -2.12 -7.84
N VAL A 73 -0.29 -2.57 -9.03
CA VAL A 73 -1.59 -3.18 -9.32
C VAL A 73 -1.37 -4.68 -9.54
N HIS A 74 -2.04 -5.51 -8.75
CA HIS A 74 -2.03 -6.96 -8.90
C HIS A 74 -3.24 -7.40 -9.73
N ASN A 75 -2.97 -8.14 -10.80
CA ASN A 75 -3.98 -8.84 -11.57
C ASN A 75 -3.90 -10.33 -11.21
N ASN A 76 -5.04 -10.85 -10.79
CA ASN A 76 -5.29 -12.06 -10.00
C ASN A 76 -4.77 -13.36 -10.63
N PHE A 77 -3.46 -13.63 -10.61
CA PHE A 77 -2.92 -14.86 -11.21
C PHE A 77 -1.87 -15.61 -10.39
N ASN A 78 -1.30 -15.03 -9.32
CA ASN A 78 -0.36 -15.79 -8.49
C ASN A 78 -0.19 -15.24 -7.07
N LYS A 79 -0.54 -16.05 -6.06
CA LYS A 79 -0.44 -15.69 -4.63
C LYS A 79 1.01 -15.45 -4.20
N ASP A 80 1.95 -16.15 -4.84
CA ASP A 80 3.38 -16.00 -4.52
C ASP A 80 3.94 -14.63 -4.93
N ILE A 81 3.27 -13.94 -5.86
CA ILE A 81 3.69 -12.61 -6.29
C ILE A 81 3.23 -11.54 -5.29
N ILE A 82 2.14 -11.79 -4.56
CA ILE A 82 1.51 -10.80 -3.66
C ILE A 82 2.45 -10.45 -2.50
N TYR A 83 3.04 -11.45 -1.82
CA TYR A 83 3.94 -11.16 -0.69
C TYR A 83 5.18 -10.37 -1.13
N LYS A 84 5.72 -10.69 -2.31
CA LYS A 84 6.88 -10.00 -2.88
C LYS A 84 6.51 -8.56 -3.22
N MET A 85 5.36 -8.36 -3.86
CA MET A 85 4.85 -7.03 -4.18
C MET A 85 4.55 -6.20 -2.93
N LEU A 86 3.94 -6.77 -1.90
CA LEU A 86 3.73 -6.10 -0.62
C LEU A 86 5.06 -5.69 0.02
N SER A 87 6.12 -6.47 -0.11
CA SER A 87 7.40 -6.10 0.48
C SER A 87 8.16 -4.98 -0.25
N LEU A 88 7.86 -4.76 -1.54
CA LEU A 88 8.60 -3.82 -2.39
C LEU A 88 7.86 -2.49 -2.60
N ASN A 89 6.54 -2.48 -2.40
CA ASN A 89 5.68 -1.35 -2.71
C ASN A 89 5.14 -0.68 -1.46
N ASP A 90 4.70 0.56 -1.64
CA ASP A 90 4.05 1.32 -0.60
C ASP A 90 2.56 1.02 -0.50
N ILE A 91 1.94 0.77 -1.65
CA ILE A 91 0.52 0.47 -1.81
C ILE A 91 0.39 -0.67 -2.83
N LEU A 92 -0.38 -1.69 -2.51
CA LEU A 92 -0.78 -2.74 -3.45
C LEU A 92 -2.28 -2.66 -3.68
N ILE A 93 -2.69 -2.53 -4.94
CA ILE A 93 -4.10 -2.54 -5.33
C ILE A 93 -4.42 -3.90 -5.94
N THR A 94 -5.40 -4.61 -5.38
CA THR A 94 -5.89 -5.88 -5.91
C THR A 94 -7.41 -5.86 -6.06
N CYS A 95 -7.94 -6.80 -6.82
CA CYS A 95 -9.37 -7.12 -6.83
C CYS A 95 -9.62 -8.49 -6.20
N TRP A 96 -10.87 -8.72 -5.79
CA TRP A 96 -11.38 -10.08 -5.57
C TRP A 96 -11.56 -10.78 -6.92
#